data_AF-A0A844BPN5-F1
#
_entry.id   AF-A0A844BPN5-F1
#
_cell.length_a   1.000
_cell.length_b   1.000
_cell.length_c   1.000
_cell.angle_alpha   90.00
_cell.angle_beta   90.00
_cell.angle_gamma   90.00
#
_symmetry.space_group_name_H-M   'P 1'
#
loop_
_entity.id
_entity.type
_entity.pdbx_description
1 polymer ?
#
loop_
_entity_poly.entity_id
_entity_poly.type
_entity_poly.pdbx_seq_one_letter_code
_entity_poly.pdbx_strand_id
1 'polypeptide(L)'
;MELETAGRPASRGRLMARVTHIHTIDEVARRIDENLELIEVVSGNSDNIDYGEMIWVDNGTEEGIKAFTDRGIECLRELLADIRTWDGGIREFLRDEQCDPDVIERIMADEKNH
;
A
#
# COMPACT_ATOMS: atom_id res chain seq x y z
N MET A 1 20.12 55.74 -12.58
CA MET A 1 19.29 54.72 -13.25
C MET A 1 19.11 53.64 -12.22
N GLU A 2 18.00 53.71 -11.49
CA GLU A 2 17.73 52.89 -10.31
C GLU A 2 17.08 51.58 -10.77
N LEU A 3 17.64 50.44 -10.34
CA LEU A 3 17.03 49.13 -10.56
C LEU A 3 16.39 48.72 -9.23
N GLU A 4 15.08 48.97 -9.12
CA GLU A 4 14.29 48.55 -7.97
C GLU A 4 14.22 47.02 -7.92
N THR A 5 14.74 46.43 -6.83
CA THR A 5 14.51 45.03 -6.51
C THR A 5 13.10 44.87 -5.97
N ALA A 6 12.17 44.45 -6.84
CA ALA A 6 10.83 44.03 -6.43
C ALA A 6 10.92 42.73 -5.62
N GLY A 7 11.04 42.86 -4.30
CA GLY A 7 10.92 41.74 -3.36
C GLY A 7 9.49 41.19 -3.39
N ARG A 8 9.30 40.00 -3.97
CA ARG A 8 8.06 39.23 -3.80
C ARG A 8 7.97 38.78 -2.33
N PRO A 9 6.82 38.92 -1.66
CA PRO A 9 6.68 38.35 -0.32
C PRO A 9 6.74 36.83 -0.47
N ALA A 10 7.75 36.21 0.16
CA ALA A 10 7.76 34.77 0.36
C ALA A 10 6.47 34.42 1.11
N SER A 11 5.55 33.74 0.45
CA SER A 11 4.44 33.09 1.12
C SER A 11 5.05 32.15 2.15
N ARG A 12 5.03 32.54 3.43
CA ARG A 12 5.28 31.63 4.55
C ARG A 12 4.14 30.63 4.54
N GLY A 13 4.28 29.58 3.73
CA GLY A 13 3.47 28.38 3.84
C GLY A 13 3.60 27.91 5.28
N ARG A 14 2.54 28.04 6.07
CA ARG A 14 2.48 27.44 7.39
C ARG A 14 2.37 25.93 7.14
N LEU A 15 3.44 25.18 7.40
CA LEU A 15 3.37 23.72 7.45
C LEU A 15 2.35 23.38 8.54
N MET A 16 1.16 22.93 8.17
CA MET A 16 0.27 22.31 9.13
C MET A 16 0.82 20.91 9.40
N ALA A 17 1.45 20.75 10.56
CA ALA A 17 1.76 19.42 11.06
C ALA A 17 0.44 18.72 11.36
N ARG A 18 -0.02 17.90 10.41
CA ARG A 18 -1.11 16.96 10.62
C ARG A 18 -0.50 15.64 11.04
N VAL A 19 -1.08 15.01 12.06
CA VAL A 19 -0.75 13.63 12.40
C VAL A 19 -1.25 12.76 11.25
N THR A 20 -0.36 11.99 10.64
CA THR A 20 -0.72 10.94 9.70
C THR A 20 -0.84 9.64 10.47
N HIS A 21 -2.00 8.99 10.39
CA HIS A 21 -2.18 7.65 10.92
C HIS A 21 -1.73 6.64 9.88
N ILE A 22 -1.07 5.60 10.35
CA ILE A 22 -0.68 4.44 9.55
C ILE A 22 -1.23 3.19 10.22
N HIS A 23 -1.54 2.18 9.42
CA HIS A 23 -2.18 0.95 9.86
C HIS A 23 -1.30 -0.23 9.44
N THR A 24 -0.98 -1.11 10.37
CA THR A 24 -0.20 -2.34 10.10
C THR A 24 -0.98 -3.26 9.17
N ILE A 25 -0.28 -4.17 8.46
CA ILE A 25 -0.92 -5.08 7.50
C ILE A 25 -2.10 -5.84 8.14
N ASP A 26 -1.97 -6.30 9.38
CA ASP A 26 -3.04 -7.03 10.09
C ASP A 26 -4.30 -6.16 10.33
N GLU A 27 -4.14 -4.88 10.64
CA GLU A 27 -5.25 -3.93 10.79
C GLU A 27 -5.86 -3.61 9.43
N VAL A 28 -5.05 -3.49 8.37
CA VAL A 28 -5.55 -3.26 7.02
C VAL A 28 -6.39 -4.45 6.55
N ALA A 29 -5.86 -5.68 6.66
CA ALA A 29 -6.57 -6.91 6.28
C ALA A 29 -7.96 -6.98 6.94
N ARG A 30 -8.02 -6.75 8.26
CA ARG A 30 -9.30 -6.69 8.99
C ARG A 30 -10.22 -5.56 8.55
N ARG A 31 -9.68 -4.39 8.18
CA ARG A 31 -10.48 -3.23 7.77
C ARG A 31 -11.10 -3.37 6.39
N ILE A 32 -10.40 -4.02 5.47
CA ILE A 32 -10.87 -4.20 4.10
C ILE A 32 -11.47 -5.59 3.86
N ASP A 33 -11.50 -6.43 4.90
CA ASP A 33 -12.02 -7.80 4.87
C ASP A 33 -11.27 -8.70 3.87
N GLU A 34 -9.97 -8.49 3.70
CA GLU A 34 -9.14 -9.25 2.75
C GLU A 34 -8.23 -10.23 3.46
N ASN A 35 -7.80 -11.28 2.74
CA ASN A 35 -6.85 -12.25 3.27
C ASN A 35 -5.49 -11.58 3.60
N LEU A 36 -4.97 -11.83 4.80
CA LEU A 36 -3.72 -11.24 5.27
C LEU A 36 -2.53 -11.59 4.35
N GLU A 37 -2.38 -12.86 3.98
CA GLU A 37 -1.28 -13.32 3.14
C GLU A 37 -1.35 -12.70 1.74
N LEU A 38 -2.56 -12.46 1.20
CA LEU A 38 -2.74 -11.74 -0.07
C LEU A 38 -2.19 -10.30 0.03
N ILE A 39 -2.49 -9.59 1.12
CA ILE A 39 -1.94 -8.23 1.32
C ILE A 39 -0.42 -8.30 1.51
N GLU A 40 0.10 -9.31 2.20
CA GLU A 40 1.54 -9.51 2.35
C GLU A 40 2.23 -9.68 1.00
N VAL A 41 1.68 -10.51 0.10
CA VAL A 41 2.20 -10.69 -1.27
C VAL A 41 2.16 -9.38 -2.05
N VAL A 42 1.00 -8.70 -2.08
CA VAL A 42 0.86 -7.41 -2.79
C VAL A 42 1.83 -6.36 -2.24
N SER A 43 2.03 -6.32 -0.93
CA SER A 43 2.99 -5.42 -0.26
C SER A 43 4.46 -5.85 -0.44
N GLY A 44 4.72 -7.02 -1.01
CA GLY A 44 6.06 -7.51 -1.34
C GLY A 44 6.73 -6.66 -2.40
N ASN A 45 5.95 -6.08 -3.29
CA ASN A 45 6.42 -5.18 -4.35
C ASN A 45 5.95 -3.75 -4.07
N SER A 46 6.89 -2.82 -3.89
CA SER A 46 6.57 -1.42 -3.62
C SER A 46 5.88 -0.70 -4.77
N ASP A 47 6.01 -1.21 -5.99
CA ASP A 47 5.40 -0.59 -7.18
C ASP A 47 3.89 -0.82 -7.26
N ASN A 48 3.35 -1.73 -6.42
CA ASN A 48 1.92 -2.00 -6.34
C ASN A 48 1.15 -0.86 -5.64
N ILE A 49 1.84 0.01 -4.90
CA ILE A 49 1.22 1.02 -4.04
C ILE A 49 1.84 2.39 -4.33
N ASP A 50 0.99 3.43 -4.34
CA ASP A 50 1.42 4.80 -4.59
C ASP A 50 2.58 5.20 -3.65
N TYR A 51 3.55 5.93 -4.21
CA TYR A 51 4.76 6.30 -3.49
C TYR A 51 4.46 7.08 -2.21
N GLY A 52 4.97 6.59 -1.08
CA GLY A 52 4.77 7.18 0.24
C GLY A 52 3.50 6.70 0.96
N GLU A 53 2.69 5.85 0.33
CA GLU A 53 1.46 5.32 0.93
C GLU A 53 1.67 3.95 1.59
N MET A 54 2.74 3.24 1.23
CA MET A 54 3.29 2.12 1.99
C MET A 54 4.54 2.56 2.77
N ILE A 55 4.53 2.33 4.07
CA ILE A 55 5.55 2.74 5.03
C ILE A 55 6.23 1.50 5.59
N TRP A 56 7.56 1.43 5.45
CA TRP A 56 8.38 0.46 6.15
C TRP A 56 9.01 1.10 7.38
N VAL A 57 8.74 0.54 8.55
CA VAL A 57 9.27 0.98 9.83
C VAL A 57 10.35 0.01 10.27
N ASP A 58 11.59 0.49 10.31
CA ASP A 58 12.71 -0.23 10.89
C ASP A 58 12.53 -0.35 12.41
N ASN A 59 12.42 -1.58 12.90
CA ASN A 59 12.32 -1.92 14.32
C ASN A 59 13.55 -2.69 14.83
N GLY A 60 14.64 -2.73 14.06
CA GLY A 60 15.86 -3.49 14.35
C GLY A 60 15.80 -4.97 13.98
N THR A 61 14.71 -5.43 13.36
CA THR A 61 14.61 -6.76 12.75
C THR A 61 14.82 -6.69 11.24
N GLU A 62 15.14 -7.81 10.61
CA GLU A 62 15.30 -7.90 9.15
C GLU A 62 14.00 -7.59 8.39
N GLU A 63 12.86 -8.01 8.95
CA GLU A 63 11.54 -7.87 8.31
C GLU A 63 10.94 -6.47 8.51
N GLY A 64 11.24 -5.80 9.63
CA GLY A 64 10.66 -4.51 9.99
C GLY A 64 9.15 -4.59 10.22
N ILE A 65 8.44 -3.46 10.08
CA ILE A 65 6.97 -3.40 10.08
C ILE A 65 6.52 -2.68 8.82
N LYS A 66 5.70 -3.34 8.01
CA LYS A 66 4.99 -2.69 6.89
C LYS A 66 3.66 -2.14 7.39
N ALA A 67 3.36 -0.90 7.01
CA ALA A 67 2.13 -0.21 7.33
C ALA A 67 1.66 0.63 6.15
N PHE A 68 0.39 0.99 6.14
CA PHE A 68 -0.24 1.77 5.08
C PHE A 68 -0.89 3.02 5.65
N THR A 69 -0.82 4.11 4.89
CA THR A 69 -1.67 5.28 5.12
C THR A 69 -3.12 4.95 4.74
N ASP A 70 -4.05 5.85 5.04
CA ASP A 70 -5.44 5.70 4.57
C ASP A 70 -5.54 5.65 3.03
N ARG A 71 -4.71 6.43 2.30
CA ARG A 71 -4.64 6.37 0.83
C ARG A 71 -4.02 5.05 0.34
N GLY A 72 -3.02 4.51 1.03
CA GLY A 72 -2.45 3.20 0.70
C GLY A 72 -3.47 2.06 0.80
N ILE A 73 -4.39 2.16 1.76
CA ILE A 73 -5.53 1.21 1.88
C ILE A 73 -6.48 1.34 0.68
N GLU A 74 -6.72 2.57 0.19
CA GLU A 74 -7.50 2.78 -1.05
C GLU A 74 -6.77 2.19 -2.27
N CYS A 75 -5.47 2.39 -2.41
CA CYS A 75 -4.66 1.78 -3.47
C CYS A 75 -4.78 0.24 -3.46
N LEU A 76 -4.71 -0.39 -2.28
CA LEU A 76 -4.89 -1.84 -2.14
C LEU A 76 -6.26 -2.29 -2.66
N ARG A 77 -7.34 -1.59 -2.27
CA ARG A 77 -8.69 -1.92 -2.76
C ARG A 77 -8.82 -1.74 -4.26
N GLU A 78 -8.29 -0.65 -4.81
CA GLU A 78 -8.31 -0.36 -6.24
C GLU A 78 -7.56 -1.45 -7.03
N LEU A 79 -6.36 -1.81 -6.58
CA LEU A 79 -5.54 -2.84 -7.22
C LEU A 79 -6.18 -4.22 -7.15
N LEU A 80 -6.66 -4.64 -5.98
CA LEU A 80 -7.31 -5.96 -5.83
C LEU A 80 -8.60 -6.04 -6.66
N ALA A 81 -9.39 -4.97 -6.70
CA ALA A 81 -10.56 -4.90 -7.55
C ALA A 81 -10.18 -5.03 -9.04
N ASP A 82 -9.08 -4.39 -9.48
CA ASP A 82 -8.60 -4.49 -10.85
C ASP A 82 -8.11 -5.92 -11.17
N ILE A 83 -7.25 -6.49 -10.32
CA ILE A 83 -6.74 -7.87 -10.49
C ILE A 83 -7.88 -8.89 -10.61
N ARG A 84 -8.95 -8.74 -9.82
CA ARG A 84 -10.12 -9.65 -9.90
C ARG A 84 -10.84 -9.60 -11.25
N THR A 85 -10.63 -8.56 -12.07
CA THR A 85 -11.19 -8.46 -13.43
C THR A 85 -10.28 -9.07 -14.50
N TRP A 86 -9.01 -9.35 -14.18
CA TRP A 86 -8.06 -9.93 -15.13
C TRP A 86 -8.42 -11.38 -15.46
N ASP A 87 -7.95 -11.86 -16.62
CA ASP A 87 -8.01 -13.30 -16.89
C ASP A 87 -7.18 -14.03 -15.83
N GLY A 88 -7.73 -15.11 -15.27
CA GLY A 88 -7.12 -15.84 -14.15
C GLY A 88 -7.12 -15.16 -12.77
N GLY A 89 -7.47 -13.87 -12.69
CA GLY A 89 -7.73 -13.12 -11.45
C GLY A 89 -6.60 -13.16 -10.42
N ILE A 90 -6.98 -13.22 -9.13
CA ILE A 90 -6.03 -13.30 -8.01
C ILE A 90 -5.09 -14.51 -8.15
N ARG A 91 -5.57 -15.65 -8.66
CA ARG A 91 -4.72 -16.85 -8.82
C ARG A 91 -3.59 -16.62 -9.81
N GLU A 92 -3.86 -15.96 -10.93
CA GLU A 92 -2.82 -15.68 -11.94
C GLU A 92 -1.83 -14.64 -11.42
N PHE A 93 -2.31 -13.58 -10.77
CA PHE A 93 -1.45 -12.62 -10.08
C PHE A 93 -0.48 -13.29 -9.10
N LEU A 94 -0.95 -14.18 -8.23
CA LEU A 94 -0.08 -14.88 -7.27
C LEU A 94 0.96 -15.79 -7.96
N ARG A 95 0.64 -16.35 -9.13
CA ARG A 95 1.59 -17.13 -9.92
C ARG A 95 2.65 -16.25 -10.57
N ASP A 96 2.28 -15.06 -11.02
CA ASP A 96 3.20 -14.08 -11.60
C ASP A 96 4.15 -13.50 -10.55
N GLU A 97 3.65 -13.33 -9.32
CA GLU A 97 4.46 -13.04 -8.12
C GLU A 97 5.31 -14.23 -7.65
N GLN A 98 5.28 -15.36 -8.38
CA GLN A 98 6.07 -16.58 -8.11
C GLN A 98 5.84 -17.13 -6.69
N CYS A 99 4.61 -16.98 -6.16
CA CYS A 99 4.27 -17.52 -4.85
C CYS A 99 4.34 -19.04 -4.83
N ASP A 100 4.71 -19.59 -3.68
CA ASP A 100 4.67 -21.04 -3.46
C ASP A 100 3.25 -21.58 -3.69
N PRO A 101 3.07 -22.74 -4.36
CA PRO A 101 1.75 -23.29 -4.63
C PRO A 101 0.88 -23.48 -3.37
N ASP A 102 1.49 -23.79 -2.23
CA ASP A 102 0.80 -23.94 -0.95
C ASP A 102 0.22 -22.60 -0.46
N VAL A 103 0.95 -21.50 -0.65
CA VAL A 103 0.48 -20.13 -0.32
C VAL A 103 -0.70 -19.75 -1.22
N ILE A 104 -0.59 -20.05 -2.51
CA ILE A 104 -1.66 -19.80 -3.48
C ILE A 104 -2.95 -20.51 -3.06
N GLU A 105 -2.87 -21.79 -2.70
CA GLU A 105 -4.07 -22.53 -2.33
C GLU A 105 -4.66 -22.09 -0.98
N ARG A 106 -3.84 -21.61 -0.02
CA ARG A 106 -4.36 -20.98 1.21
C ARG A 106 -5.12 -19.69 0.90
N ILE A 107 -4.52 -18.78 0.12
CA ILE A 107 -5.18 -17.51 -0.25
C ILE A 107 -6.46 -17.78 -1.04
N MET A 108 -6.42 -18.69 -2.02
CA MET A 108 -7.57 -19.03 -2.85
C MET A 108 -8.67 -19.79 -2.09
N ALA A 109 -8.38 -20.36 -0.90
CA ALA A 109 -9.41 -20.93 -0.04
C ALA A 109 -10.27 -19.84 0.61
N ASP A 110 -9.67 -18.72 0.98
CA ASP A 110 -10.37 -17.56 1.55
C ASP A 110 -11.06 -16.73 0.47
N GLU A 111 -10.45 -16.56 -0.70
CA GLU A 111 -11.02 -15.82 -1.84
C GLU A 111 -12.35 -16.40 -2.33
N LYS A 112 -12.59 -17.71 -2.16
CA LYS A 112 -13.89 -18.35 -2.49
C LYS A 112 -15.05 -17.85 -1.62
N ASN A 113 -14.78 -17.14 -0.53
CA ASN A 113 -15.78 -16.62 0.40
C ASN A 113 -16.10 -15.14 0.16
N HIS A 114 -15.50 -14.50 -0.85
CA HIS A 114 -15.76 -13.13 -1.33
C HIS A 114 -16.64 -13.13 -2.59
#